data_AF-X1IPX9-F1
#
_entry.id   AF-X1IPX9-F1
#
_cell.length_a   1.000
_cell.length_b   1.000
_cell.length_c   1.000
_cell.angle_alpha   90.00
_cell.angle_beta   90.00
_cell.angle_gamma   90.00
#
_symmetry.space_group_name_H-M   'P 1'
#
loop_
_entity.id
_entity.type
_entity.pdbx_description
1 polymer ?
#
loop_
_entity_poly.entity_id
_entity_poly.type
_entity_poly.pdbx_seq_one_letter_code
_entity_poly.pdbx_strand_id
1 'polypeptide(L)'
;DVTHRVRKTMYGLDADKSNIPAAAGDHYYATDTFIDYVWDGTYWRGGSSFIPRSVDVPDFAVGAFTTDGTWKVNGLDLSGIVPVGAIAVLLETEVSDDAANSLISIIKNAASNYDRITGSVYVANQTIRQKGVVGIDADRLLDYWGTNLVFVAINITV
;
A
#
# COMPACT_ATOMS: atom_id res chain seq x y z
N ASP A 1 7.40 -17.96 26.50
CA ASP A 1 6.14 -18.40 25.88
C ASP A 1 5.77 -17.51 24.70
N VAL A 2 5.94 -18.03 23.48
CA VAL A 2 5.38 -17.40 22.28
C VAL A 2 4.00 -18.00 22.10
N THR A 3 2.96 -17.33 22.60
CA THR A 3 1.58 -17.67 22.25
C THR A 3 1.39 -17.46 20.76
N HIS A 4 1.45 -18.55 19.99
CA HIS A 4 1.01 -18.56 18.60
C HIS A 4 -0.47 -18.17 18.57
N ARG A 5 -0.78 -16.90 18.25
CA ARG A 5 -2.13 -16.49 17.88
C ARG A 5 -2.44 -17.15 16.53
N VAL A 6 -3.08 -18.31 16.58
CA VAL A 6 -3.60 -18.99 15.39
C VAL A 6 -4.71 -18.10 14.82
N ARG A 7 -4.53 -17.64 13.58
CA ARG A 7 -5.54 -16.90 12.82
C ARG A 7 -6.80 -17.75 12.74
N LYS A 8 -7.95 -17.22 13.17
CA LYS A 8 -9.21 -17.97 13.11
C LYS A 8 -9.97 -17.57 11.85
N THR A 9 -10.38 -18.58 11.09
CA THR A 9 -11.35 -18.41 10.00
C THR A 9 -12.70 -18.93 10.48
N MET A 10 -13.70 -18.06 10.47
CA MET A 10 -15.05 -18.30 10.99
C MET A 10 -16.08 -18.20 9.86
N TYR A 11 -17.24 -18.82 10.04
CA TYR A 11 -18.27 -18.93 9.02
C TYR A 11 -19.66 -18.74 9.64
N GLY A 12 -20.57 -18.06 8.94
CA GLY A 12 -21.96 -17.89 9.40
C GLY A 12 -22.78 -16.98 8.48
N LEU A 13 -23.87 -16.41 8.99
CA LEU A 13 -24.67 -15.41 8.27
C LEU A 13 -24.07 -14.01 8.45
N ASP A 14 -24.29 -13.09 7.51
CA ASP A 14 -23.66 -11.77 7.57
C ASP A 14 -24.00 -10.98 8.85
N ALA A 15 -25.22 -11.17 9.37
CA ALA A 15 -25.68 -10.53 10.60
C ALA A 15 -24.92 -10.99 11.86
N ASP A 16 -24.45 -12.24 11.86
CA ASP A 16 -23.85 -12.86 13.05
C ASP A 16 -22.45 -12.33 13.35
N LYS A 17 -21.75 -11.80 12.34
CA LYS A 17 -20.36 -11.30 12.47
C LYS A 17 -20.19 -10.25 13.57
N SER A 18 -21.20 -9.41 13.75
CA SER A 18 -21.21 -8.31 14.73
C SER A 18 -21.03 -8.79 16.19
N ASN A 19 -21.36 -10.06 16.47
CA ASN A 19 -21.28 -10.65 17.80
C ASN A 19 -20.03 -11.51 18.01
N ILE A 20 -19.16 -11.61 17.00
CA ILE A 20 -17.97 -12.46 17.06
C ILE A 20 -16.83 -11.69 17.72
N PRO A 21 -16.26 -12.18 18.84
CA PRO A 21 -15.05 -11.61 19.42
C PRO A 21 -13.86 -11.90 18.48
N ALA A 22 -13.36 -10.87 17.81
CA ALA A 22 -12.29 -10.97 16.83
C ALA A 22 -11.01 -10.26 17.27
N ALA A 23 -9.87 -10.80 16.84
CA ALA A 23 -8.57 -10.15 16.90
C ALA A 23 -8.17 -9.66 15.51
N ALA A 24 -7.26 -8.67 15.45
CA ALA A 24 -6.78 -8.12 14.19
C ALA A 24 -6.23 -9.24 13.29
N GLY A 25 -6.74 -9.32 12.06
CA GLY A 25 -6.38 -10.37 11.09
C GLY A 25 -7.19 -11.67 11.19
N ASP A 26 -8.24 -11.73 12.01
CA ASP A 26 -9.24 -12.81 11.92
C ASP A 26 -10.13 -12.63 10.69
N HIS A 27 -10.59 -13.76 10.13
CA HIS A 27 -11.43 -13.81 8.94
C HIS A 27 -12.83 -14.34 9.27
N TYR A 28 -13.84 -13.77 8.62
CA TYR A 28 -15.22 -14.22 8.70
C TYR A 28 -15.86 -14.30 7.31
N TYR A 29 -16.25 -15.50 6.91
CA TYR A 29 -16.95 -15.71 5.66
C TYR A 29 -18.46 -15.75 5.89
N ALA A 30 -19.15 -14.75 5.35
CA ALA A 30 -20.60 -14.69 5.36
C ALA A 30 -21.16 -15.59 4.23
N THR A 31 -21.73 -16.72 4.61
CA THR A 31 -22.20 -17.77 3.68
C THR A 31 -23.44 -17.40 2.87
N ASP A 32 -24.20 -16.40 3.32
CA ASP A 32 -25.42 -15.90 2.70
C ASP A 32 -25.15 -14.80 1.67
N THR A 33 -24.23 -13.89 1.98
CA THR A 33 -23.80 -12.81 1.09
C THR A 33 -22.59 -13.16 0.25
N PHE A 34 -21.91 -14.27 0.56
CA PHE A 34 -20.68 -14.74 -0.06
C PHE A 34 -19.53 -13.71 0.03
N ILE A 35 -19.52 -12.90 1.09
CA ILE A 35 -18.48 -11.90 1.35
C ILE A 35 -17.53 -12.44 2.41
N ASP A 36 -16.22 -12.38 2.11
CA ASP A 36 -15.19 -12.57 3.13
C ASP A 36 -14.91 -11.23 3.83
N TYR A 37 -14.94 -11.25 5.15
CA TYR A 37 -14.68 -10.11 6.01
C TYR A 37 -13.36 -10.30 6.76
N VAL A 38 -12.60 -9.22 6.91
CA VAL A 38 -11.41 -9.17 7.77
C VAL A 38 -11.66 -8.21 8.92
N TRP A 39 -11.25 -8.59 10.13
CA TRP A 39 -11.29 -7.70 11.28
C TRP A 39 -10.11 -6.73 11.28
N ASP A 40 -10.41 -5.42 11.16
CA ASP A 40 -9.40 -4.35 11.13
C ASP A 40 -8.92 -3.89 12.53
N GLY A 41 -9.47 -4.49 13.59
CA GLY A 41 -9.24 -4.08 14.99
C GLY A 41 -10.45 -3.38 15.62
N THR A 42 -11.40 -2.90 14.81
CA THR A 42 -12.61 -2.18 15.28
C THR A 42 -13.88 -2.64 14.58
N TYR A 43 -13.80 -3.02 13.30
CA TYR A 43 -14.94 -3.43 12.47
C TYR A 43 -14.60 -4.61 11.56
N TRP A 44 -15.63 -5.38 11.19
CA TRP A 44 -15.57 -6.36 10.11
C TRP A 44 -15.67 -5.64 8.76
N ARG A 45 -14.63 -5.75 7.93
CA ARG A 45 -14.56 -5.11 6.60
C ARG A 45 -14.70 -6.15 5.50
N GLY A 46 -15.70 -5.99 4.66
CA GLY A 46 -15.96 -6.93 3.55
C GLY A 46 -15.01 -6.69 2.39
N GLY A 47 -14.68 -7.77 1.66
CA GLY A 47 -13.86 -7.72 0.46
C GLY A 47 -14.29 -6.61 -0.49
N SER A 48 -13.31 -5.87 -1.01
CA SER A 48 -13.40 -4.63 -1.83
C SER A 48 -13.71 -3.31 -1.11
N SER A 49 -13.73 -3.27 0.22
CA SER A 49 -13.85 -1.99 0.95
C SER A 49 -12.56 -1.15 0.82
N PHE A 50 -12.58 -0.10 0.00
CA PHE A 50 -11.53 0.93 0.01
C PHE A 50 -11.65 1.75 1.30
N ILE A 51 -10.56 1.82 2.07
CA ILE A 51 -10.49 2.63 3.28
C ILE A 51 -9.73 3.90 2.90
N PRO A 52 -10.41 5.01 2.57
CA PRO A 52 -9.73 6.26 2.27
C PRO A 52 -9.03 6.76 3.53
N ARG A 53 -7.73 7.03 3.42
CA ARG A 53 -6.99 7.77 4.44
C ARG A 53 -6.93 9.23 4.00
N SER A 54 -7.44 10.14 4.83
CA SER A 54 -7.39 11.58 4.58
C SER A 54 -6.23 12.17 5.37
N VAL A 55 -5.06 12.21 4.76
CA VAL A 55 -3.87 12.89 5.29
C VAL A 55 -3.45 13.99 4.33
N ASP A 56 -3.16 15.18 4.87
CA ASP A 56 -2.75 16.35 4.09
C ASP A 56 -1.24 16.41 3.84
N VAL A 57 -0.48 15.45 4.37
CA VAL A 57 0.99 15.40 4.31
C VAL A 57 1.40 14.07 3.68
N PRO A 58 2.40 14.05 2.79
CA PRO A 58 2.93 12.80 2.24
C PRO A 58 3.54 11.93 3.34
N ASP A 59 3.35 10.61 3.23
CA ASP A 59 3.95 9.64 4.15
C ASP A 59 5.46 9.50 3.93
N PHE A 60 5.88 9.66 2.68
CA PHE A 60 7.28 9.62 2.28
C PHE A 60 7.60 10.85 1.45
N ALA A 61 8.70 11.52 1.82
CA ALA A 61 9.25 12.66 1.11
C ALA A 61 10.60 12.28 0.47
N VAL A 62 11.15 13.17 -0.36
CA VAL A 62 12.36 12.92 -1.17
C VAL A 62 13.54 12.32 -0.38
N GLY A 63 13.73 12.75 0.86
CA GLY A 63 14.81 12.26 1.73
C GLY A 63 14.67 10.80 2.19
N ALA A 64 13.50 10.18 2.01
CA ALA A 64 13.29 8.75 2.28
C ALA A 64 13.84 7.86 1.16
N PHE A 65 14.17 8.43 0.00
CA PHE A 65 14.53 7.67 -1.20
C PHE A 65 16.03 7.73 -1.48
N THR A 66 16.59 6.59 -1.87
CA THR A 66 17.90 6.50 -2.51
C THR A 66 17.70 6.24 -3.99
N THR A 67 18.04 7.24 -4.83
CA THR A 67 17.79 7.22 -6.28
C THR A 67 19.10 7.08 -7.04
N ASP A 68 19.48 5.84 -7.34
CA ASP A 68 20.77 5.50 -7.99
C ASP A 68 20.58 4.62 -9.24
N GLY A 69 19.36 4.51 -9.75
CA GLY A 69 19.05 3.65 -10.89
C GLY A 69 18.98 2.16 -10.54
N THR A 70 18.92 1.78 -9.26
CA THR A 70 18.73 0.39 -8.82
C THR A 70 17.43 0.22 -8.02
N TRP A 71 16.86 -0.99 -8.07
CA TRP A 71 15.67 -1.32 -7.27
C TRP A 71 16.05 -1.42 -5.80
N LYS A 72 15.26 -0.77 -4.95
CA LYS A 72 15.32 -0.85 -3.50
C LYS A 72 14.26 -1.84 -3.05
N VAL A 73 14.72 -3.08 -2.83
CA VAL A 73 13.88 -4.18 -2.38
C VAL A 73 13.45 -3.93 -0.93
N ASN A 74 12.17 -4.09 -0.65
CA ASN A 74 11.52 -3.77 0.62
C ASN A 74 11.80 -2.32 1.07
N GLY A 75 11.97 -1.41 0.11
CA GLY A 75 12.40 -0.05 0.37
C GLY A 75 11.31 0.86 0.94
N LEU A 76 10.04 0.50 0.77
CA LEU A 76 8.89 1.22 1.31
C LEU A 76 8.14 0.33 2.30
N ASP A 77 8.16 0.71 3.58
CA ASP A 77 7.46 0.00 4.63
C ASP A 77 6.13 0.70 4.94
N LEU A 78 5.02 0.06 4.55
CA LEU A 78 3.67 0.57 4.80
C LEU A 78 3.03 -0.05 6.04
N SER A 79 3.76 -0.86 6.81
CA SER A 79 3.19 -1.70 7.86
C SER A 79 2.54 -0.92 9.00
N GLY A 80 2.99 0.32 9.24
CA GLY A 80 2.43 1.25 10.22
C GLY A 80 1.28 2.13 9.69
N ILE A 81 1.02 2.11 8.38
CA ILE A 81 -0.01 2.93 7.72
C ILE A 81 -1.19 2.05 7.28
N VAL A 82 -0.86 0.92 6.67
CA VAL A 82 -1.82 0.04 6.02
C VAL A 82 -2.19 -1.07 7.00
N PRO A 83 -3.49 -1.37 7.20
CA PRO A 83 -3.93 -2.41 8.10
C PRO A 83 -3.52 -3.80 7.60
N VAL A 84 -3.35 -4.73 8.56
CA VAL A 84 -3.11 -6.14 8.26
C VAL A 84 -4.30 -6.71 7.48
N GLY A 85 -4.01 -7.50 6.44
CA GLY A 85 -5.03 -8.12 5.58
C GLY A 85 -5.41 -7.28 4.35
N ALA A 86 -4.88 -6.06 4.21
CA ALA A 86 -4.98 -5.33 2.96
C ALA A 86 -4.23 -6.07 1.83
N ILE A 87 -4.83 -6.11 0.65
CA ILE A 87 -4.30 -6.81 -0.54
C ILE A 87 -3.74 -5.84 -1.58
N ALA A 88 -4.11 -4.56 -1.49
CA ALA A 88 -3.65 -3.50 -2.37
C ALA A 88 -3.77 -2.15 -1.66
N VAL A 89 -3.02 -1.17 -2.15
CA VAL A 89 -3.02 0.23 -1.71
C VAL A 89 -3.23 1.15 -2.89
N LEU A 90 -3.88 2.29 -2.68
CA LEU A 90 -3.93 3.37 -3.67
C LEU A 90 -2.80 4.33 -3.34
N LEU A 91 -1.82 4.46 -4.22
CA LEU A 91 -0.73 5.41 -4.05
C LEU A 91 -1.01 6.65 -4.86
N GLU A 92 -0.82 7.82 -4.26
CA GLU A 92 -0.60 9.07 -4.97
C GLU A 92 0.89 9.37 -4.99
N THR A 93 1.46 9.56 -6.17
CA THR A 93 2.86 9.96 -6.35
C THR A 93 2.90 11.38 -6.90
N GLU A 94 3.73 12.22 -6.31
CA GLU A 94 4.01 13.57 -6.77
C GLU A 94 5.53 13.71 -6.93
N VAL A 95 5.97 14.08 -8.14
CA VAL A 95 7.37 14.10 -8.51
C VAL A 95 7.69 15.40 -9.23
N SER A 96 8.79 16.04 -8.86
CA SER A 96 9.33 17.18 -9.58
C SER A 96 10.85 17.13 -9.58
N ASP A 97 11.43 17.68 -10.65
CA ASP A 97 12.87 17.75 -10.84
C ASP A 97 13.22 18.95 -11.73
N ASP A 98 14.44 19.48 -11.63
CA ASP A 98 14.99 20.51 -12.52
C ASP A 98 15.49 19.93 -13.85
N ALA A 99 15.52 18.60 -13.96
CA ALA A 99 15.78 17.83 -15.18
C ALA A 99 14.53 17.12 -15.71
N ALA A 100 14.51 16.86 -17.02
CA ALA A 100 13.53 15.97 -17.64
C ALA A 100 14.03 14.51 -17.62
N ASN A 101 13.08 13.57 -17.77
CA ASN A 101 13.28 12.12 -17.73
C ASN A 101 13.66 11.57 -16.34
N SER A 102 13.29 12.27 -15.28
CA SER A 102 13.39 11.74 -13.91
C SER A 102 12.18 10.86 -13.64
N LEU A 103 12.42 9.62 -13.19
CA LEU A 103 11.35 8.66 -12.92
C LEU A 103 11.47 8.09 -11.51
N ILE A 104 10.32 7.91 -10.86
CA ILE A 104 10.17 7.04 -9.70
C ILE A 104 9.13 5.97 -10.04
N SER A 105 9.44 4.73 -9.73
CA SER A 105 8.54 3.59 -9.90
C SER A 105 8.37 2.88 -8.58
N ILE A 106 7.15 2.46 -8.27
CA ILE A 106 6.80 1.69 -7.08
C ILE A 106 6.04 0.45 -7.54
N ILE A 107 6.45 -0.71 -7.04
CA ILE A 107 5.88 -2.02 -7.37
C ILE A 107 5.77 -2.89 -6.14
N LYS A 108 4.91 -3.90 -6.23
CA LYS A 108 4.80 -4.93 -5.21
C LYS A 108 6.12 -5.64 -4.91
N ASN A 109 6.85 -6.04 -5.95
CA ASN A 109 8.10 -6.81 -5.84
C ASN A 109 8.90 -6.67 -7.14
N ALA A 110 10.20 -6.38 -7.06
CA ALA A 110 11.15 -6.22 -8.17
C ALA A 110 11.34 -7.45 -9.06
N ALA A 111 10.90 -8.62 -8.60
CA ALA A 111 10.80 -9.83 -9.42
C ALA A 111 9.56 -9.82 -10.35
N SER A 112 8.60 -8.92 -10.15
CA SER A 112 7.38 -8.77 -10.94
C SER A 112 7.40 -7.49 -11.76
N ASN A 113 6.91 -7.56 -12.99
CA ASN A 113 6.69 -6.39 -13.86
C ASN A 113 5.22 -5.91 -13.87
N TYR A 114 4.37 -6.51 -13.04
CA TYR A 114 2.95 -6.18 -12.92
C TYR A 114 2.69 -5.35 -11.65
N ASP A 115 1.55 -4.65 -11.62
CA ASP A 115 1.09 -3.83 -10.49
C ASP A 115 2.07 -2.71 -10.09
N ARG A 116 2.30 -1.78 -11.03
CA ARG A 116 3.23 -0.66 -10.90
C ARG A 116 2.54 0.69 -11.03
N ILE A 117 3.01 1.67 -10.25
CA ILE A 117 2.86 3.09 -10.54
C ILE A 117 4.23 3.70 -10.90
N THR A 118 4.26 4.57 -11.90
CA THR A 118 5.48 5.25 -12.35
C THR A 118 5.24 6.74 -12.59
N GLY A 119 5.71 7.58 -11.67
CA GLY A 119 5.77 9.03 -11.88
C GLY A 119 6.96 9.39 -12.77
N SER A 120 6.74 10.25 -13.78
CA SER A 120 7.77 10.67 -14.72
C SER A 120 7.71 12.17 -14.96
N VAL A 121 8.84 12.86 -14.77
CA VAL A 121 9.01 14.27 -15.08
C VAL A 121 9.37 14.41 -16.56
N TYR A 122 8.38 14.71 -17.41
CA TYR A 122 8.61 14.89 -18.85
C TYR A 122 9.14 16.28 -19.20
N VAL A 123 8.87 17.26 -18.34
CA VAL A 123 9.28 18.66 -18.50
C VAL A 123 9.89 19.11 -17.17
N ALA A 124 11.09 19.67 -17.23
CA ALA A 124 11.77 20.21 -16.06
C ALA A 124 10.93 21.27 -15.33
N ASN A 125 11.07 21.32 -14.01
CA ASN A 125 10.38 22.23 -13.09
C ASN A 125 8.85 22.13 -13.12
N GLN A 126 8.31 20.99 -13.56
CA GLN A 126 6.90 20.68 -13.47
C GLN A 126 6.67 19.57 -12.45
N THR A 127 5.68 19.78 -11.60
CA THR A 127 5.22 18.75 -10.67
C THR A 127 4.22 17.85 -11.38
N ILE A 128 4.54 16.57 -11.43
CA ILE A 128 3.69 15.53 -12.02
C ILE A 128 3.06 14.74 -10.89
N ARG A 129 1.73 14.66 -10.89
CA ARG A 129 0.96 13.89 -9.92
C ARG A 129 0.24 12.73 -10.58
N GLN A 130 0.32 11.55 -9.98
CA GLN A 130 -0.34 10.35 -10.47
C GLN A 130 -0.97 9.55 -9.33
N LYS A 131 -2.01 8.78 -9.65
CA LYS A 131 -2.64 7.83 -8.72
C LYS A 131 -2.67 6.45 -9.33
N GLY A 132 -2.48 5.42 -8.52
CA GLY A 132 -2.47 4.04 -9.00
C GLY A 132 -2.61 3.04 -7.87
N VAL A 133 -3.25 1.93 -8.18
CA VAL A 133 -3.40 0.82 -7.23
C VAL A 133 -2.20 -0.11 -7.39
N VAL A 134 -1.56 -0.43 -6.28
CA VAL A 134 -0.43 -1.37 -6.21
C VAL A 134 -0.81 -2.49 -5.25
N GLY A 135 -0.66 -3.73 -5.69
CA GLY A 135 -0.85 -4.90 -4.83
C GLY A 135 0.20 -4.92 -3.72
N ILE A 136 -0.15 -5.44 -2.54
CA ILE A 136 0.79 -5.59 -1.42
C ILE A 136 0.79 -7.04 -0.93
N ASP A 137 1.91 -7.45 -0.34
CA ASP A 137 2.01 -8.70 0.40
C ASP A 137 1.63 -8.52 1.88
N ALA A 138 1.55 -9.62 2.61
CA ALA A 138 1.14 -9.60 4.01
C ALA A 138 2.06 -8.78 4.94
N ASP A 139 3.32 -8.59 4.53
CA ASP A 139 4.31 -7.75 5.19
C ASP A 139 4.13 -6.25 4.91
N ARG A 140 3.34 -5.90 3.88
CA ARG A 140 3.03 -4.52 3.46
C ARG A 140 4.27 -3.74 3.05
N LEU A 141 5.25 -4.46 2.49
CA LEU A 141 6.46 -3.90 1.93
C LEU A 141 6.29 -3.71 0.41
N LEU A 142 6.91 -2.65 -0.12
CA LEU A 142 6.96 -2.37 -1.54
C LEU A 142 8.40 -2.08 -1.97
N ASP A 143 8.65 -2.36 -3.25
CA ASP A 143 9.92 -2.06 -3.90
C ASP A 143 9.79 -0.74 -4.67
N TYR A 144 10.87 0.03 -4.69
CA TYR A 144 10.92 1.24 -5.51
C TYR A 144 12.19 1.35 -6.32
N TRP A 145 12.12 2.12 -7.39
CA TRP A 145 13.26 2.43 -8.26
C TRP A 145 13.18 3.88 -8.69
N GLY A 146 14.28 4.61 -8.54
CA GLY A 146 14.42 5.97 -9.02
C GLY A 146 15.59 6.10 -9.99
N THR A 147 15.47 6.96 -11.00
CA THR A 147 16.60 7.33 -11.86
C THR A 147 17.75 7.93 -11.05
N ASN A 148 18.99 7.75 -11.51
CA ASN A 148 20.18 8.36 -10.89
C ASN A 148 20.28 9.86 -11.22
N LEU A 149 19.31 10.63 -10.73
CA LEU A 149 19.19 12.08 -10.85
C LEU A 149 18.84 12.66 -9.47
N VAL A 150 19.06 13.95 -9.29
CA VAL A 150 18.78 14.66 -8.04
C VAL A 150 17.37 15.23 -8.11
N PHE A 151 16.40 14.53 -7.55
CA PHE A 151 15.02 15.00 -7.53
C PHE A 151 14.86 16.23 -6.64
N VAL A 152 14.05 17.20 -7.10
CA VAL A 152 13.61 18.33 -6.29
C VAL A 152 12.56 17.87 -5.27
N ALA A 153 11.61 17.04 -5.69
CA ALA A 153 10.65 16.42 -4.80
C ALA A 153 10.24 15.01 -5.27
N ILE A 154 10.04 14.13 -4.30
CA ILE A 154 9.33 12.86 -4.41
C ILE A 154 8.43 12.80 -3.18
N ASN A 155 7.12 12.86 -3.38
CA ASN A 155 6.12 12.81 -2.33
C ASN A 155 5.18 11.63 -2.62
N ILE A 156 5.03 10.71 -1.67
CA ILE A 156 4.15 9.54 -1.78
C ILE A 156 3.13 9.57 -0.66
N THR A 157 1.85 9.42 -1.02
CA THR A 157 0.73 9.29 -0.10
C THR A 157 0.02 7.96 -0.30
N VAL A 158 -0.27 7.25 0.79
CA VAL A 158 -0.93 5.93 0.85
C VAL A 158 -2.36 6.02 1.37
#